data_AF-A0A518HIE4-F1
#
_entry.id   AF-A0A518HIE4-F1
#
_cell.length_a   1.000
_cell.length_b   1.000
_cell.length_c   1.000
_cell.angle_alpha   90.00
_cell.angle_beta   90.00
_cell.angle_gamma   90.00
#
_symmetry.space_group_name_H-M   'P 1'
#
loop_
_entity.id
_entity.type
_entity.pdbx_description
1 polymer ?
#
loop_
_entity_poly.entity_id
_entity_poly.type
_entity_poly.pdbx_seq_one_letter_code
_entity_poly.pdbx_strand_id
1 'polypeptide(L)'
;MTQMPRLEEQKLTNRELDQKAAIMVVIEHFGDIPPGTKCSAVFFGTERLRREKEFHAKLYSQNGVHDPETVRTMVAANVPDDPYWLVSLKSGDGANAAVTRLHRVDDRTGTIIPDPA
;
A
#
# COMPACT_ATOMS: atom_id res chain seq x y z
N MET A 1 6.05 6.39 45.29
CA MET A 1 5.49 5.36 44.38
C MET A 1 5.17 6.05 43.07
N THR A 2 6.00 5.80 42.06
CA THR A 2 5.90 6.37 40.72
C THR A 2 4.71 5.76 40.00
N GLN A 3 3.74 6.59 39.61
CA GLN A 3 2.63 6.17 38.75
C GLN A 3 2.76 6.92 37.43
N MET A 4 3.33 6.24 36.43
CA MET A 4 3.13 6.59 35.03
C MET A 4 1.80 5.99 34.58
N PRO A 5 0.96 6.74 33.87
CA PRO A 5 0.21 6.25 32.73
C PRO A 5 0.85 6.85 31.48
N ARG A 6 1.67 6.09 30.71
CA ARG A 6 1.26 5.42 29.46
C ARG A 6 -0.03 5.94 28.86
N LEU A 7 0.04 6.18 27.56
CA LEU A 7 -1.01 6.65 26.65
C LEU A 7 -0.97 8.17 26.48
N GLU A 8 0.07 8.64 25.81
CA GLU A 8 -0.13 9.59 24.69
C GLU A 8 -1.05 8.93 23.66
N GLU A 9 -2.33 8.78 24.04
CA GLU A 9 -3.44 8.41 23.20
C GLU A 9 -3.53 9.47 22.11
N GLN A 10 -2.79 9.21 21.04
CA GLN A 10 -3.33 9.15 19.70
C GLN A 10 -4.33 10.27 19.42
N LYS A 11 -3.88 11.51 19.61
CA LYS A 11 -4.30 12.60 18.74
C LYS A 11 -3.66 12.39 17.36
N LEU A 12 -4.01 11.27 16.71
CA LEU A 12 -4.07 11.13 15.26
C LEU A 12 -5.24 12.00 14.80
N THR A 13 -5.11 13.31 15.02
CA THR A 13 -6.05 14.31 14.52
C THR A 13 -5.88 14.34 13.01
N ASN A 14 -6.63 13.48 12.32
CA ASN A 14 -7.06 13.61 10.92
C ASN A 14 -6.00 14.27 10.01
N ARG A 15 -4.74 13.82 10.09
CA ARG A 15 -3.70 14.21 9.15
C ARG A 15 -3.90 13.27 7.98
N GLU A 16 -4.41 13.79 6.87
CA GLU A 16 -4.33 13.09 5.59
C GLU A 16 -2.90 12.57 5.44
N LEU A 17 -2.74 11.26 5.27
CA LEU A 17 -1.44 10.65 5.15
C LEU A 17 -0.77 11.22 3.90
N ASP A 18 0.35 11.93 4.07
CA ASP A 18 1.10 12.46 2.93
C ASP A 18 2.09 11.41 2.39
N GLN A 19 2.66 11.71 1.23
CA GLN A 19 3.61 10.82 0.54
C GLN A 19 4.79 10.41 1.43
N LYS A 20 5.32 11.34 2.23
CA LYS A 20 6.48 11.09 3.08
C LYS A 20 6.07 10.22 4.26
N ALA A 21 4.92 10.48 4.87
CA ALA A 21 4.40 9.68 5.96
C ALA A 21 4.14 8.23 5.54
N ALA A 22 3.56 8.00 4.36
CA ALA A 22 3.40 6.64 3.81
C ALA A 22 4.74 5.90 3.63
N ILE A 23 5.78 6.59 3.13
CA ILE A 23 7.13 6.02 3.01
C ILE A 23 7.69 5.65 4.40
N MET A 24 7.54 6.54 5.38
CA MET A 24 8.05 6.30 6.74
C MET A 24 7.39 5.08 7.39
N VAL A 25 6.07 4.91 7.23
CA VAL A 25 5.36 3.72 7.72
C VAL A 25 6.01 2.43 7.20
N VAL A 26 6.34 2.38 5.91
CA VAL A 26 6.98 1.19 5.31
C VAL A 26 8.39 0.98 5.85
N ILE A 27 9.20 2.04 5.94
CA ILE A 27 10.56 1.95 6.48
C ILE A 27 10.54 1.46 7.92
N GLU A 28 9.66 2.01 8.76
CA GLU A 28 9.51 1.63 10.16
C GLU A 28 9.01 0.20 10.32
N HIS A 29 8.05 -0.22 9.48
CA HIS A 29 7.48 -1.57 9.55
C HIS A 29 8.49 -2.66 9.18
N PHE A 30 9.30 -2.44 8.15
CA PHE A 30 10.24 -3.46 7.67
C PHE A 30 11.63 -3.35 8.30
N GLY A 31 12.03 -2.19 8.83
CA GLY A 31 13.25 -1.96 9.62
C GLY A 31 14.59 -2.11 8.89
N ASP A 32 14.65 -2.96 7.85
CA ASP A 32 15.87 -3.40 7.17
C ASP A 32 15.99 -2.75 5.78
N ILE A 33 15.90 -1.41 5.72
CA ILE A 33 16.02 -0.67 4.46
C ILE A 33 17.46 -0.14 4.31
N PRO A 34 18.26 -0.65 3.35
CA PRO A 34 19.64 -0.23 3.18
C PRO A 34 19.76 1.28 2.87
N PRO A 35 20.81 1.96 3.35
CA PRO A 35 21.12 3.32 2.92
C PRO A 35 21.24 3.41 1.39
N GLY A 36 20.80 4.54 0.82
CA GLY A 36 20.78 4.72 -0.63
C GLY A 36 19.58 4.09 -1.36
N THR A 37 18.68 3.41 -0.65
CA THR A 37 17.42 2.92 -1.21
C THR A 37 16.55 4.08 -1.70
N LYS A 38 16.15 4.04 -2.97
CA LYS A 38 15.23 5.03 -3.54
C LYS A 38 13.80 4.67 -3.13
N CYS A 39 13.12 5.62 -2.51
CA CYS A 39 11.76 5.47 -2.04
C CYS A 39 10.84 6.41 -2.83
N SER A 40 9.68 5.93 -3.24
CA SER A 40 8.61 6.77 -3.78
C SER A 40 7.27 6.23 -3.33
N ALA A 41 6.25 7.09 -3.30
CA ALA A 41 4.89 6.65 -3.02
C ALA A 41 3.89 7.32 -3.94
N VAL A 42 2.85 6.59 -4.30
CA VAL A 42 1.81 7.04 -5.22
C VAL A 42 0.45 6.77 -4.60
N PHE A 43 -0.37 7.81 -4.52
CA PHE A 43 -1.72 7.71 -3.96
C PHE A 43 -2.69 7.07 -4.96
N PHE A 44 -3.45 6.08 -4.46
CA PHE A 44 -4.59 5.46 -5.12
C PHE A 44 -5.87 5.92 -4.46
N GLY A 45 -6.30 7.14 -4.81
CA GLY A 45 -7.61 7.66 -4.42
C GLY A 45 -8.76 7.03 -5.21
N THR A 46 -9.99 7.39 -4.88
CA THR A 46 -11.23 6.78 -5.38
C THR A 46 -11.29 6.60 -6.90
N GLU A 47 -11.00 7.64 -7.68
CA GLU A 47 -11.06 7.56 -9.14
C GLU A 47 -10.00 6.62 -9.74
N ARG A 48 -8.79 6.62 -9.15
CA ARG A 48 -7.73 5.72 -9.60
C ARG A 48 -8.06 4.28 -9.23
N LEU A 49 -8.60 4.07 -8.04
CA LEU A 49 -9.04 2.76 -7.56
C LEU A 49 -10.15 2.17 -8.44
N ARG A 50 -11.14 3.00 -8.83
CA ARG A 50 -12.19 2.59 -9.78
C ARG A 50 -11.59 2.10 -11.09
N ARG A 51 -10.65 2.85 -11.68
CA ARG A 51 -9.95 2.45 -12.92
C ARG A 51 -9.14 1.16 -12.76
N GLU A 52 -8.49 0.98 -11.62
CA GLU A 52 -7.71 -0.22 -11.31
C GLU A 52 -8.60 -1.46 -11.24
N LYS A 53 -9.76 -1.34 -10.58
CA LYS A 53 -10.78 -2.40 -10.50
C LYS A 53 -11.36 -2.74 -11.87
N GLU A 54 -11.66 -1.73 -12.69
CA GLU A 54 -12.12 -1.92 -14.07
C GLU A 54 -11.08 -2.61 -14.95
N PHE A 55 -9.80 -2.24 -14.79
CA PHE A 55 -8.70 -2.88 -15.48
C PHE A 55 -8.59 -4.36 -15.11
N HIS A 56 -8.62 -4.71 -13.82
CA HIS A 56 -8.60 -6.09 -13.36
C HIS A 56 -9.83 -6.87 -13.84
N ALA A 57 -11.03 -6.30 -13.74
CA ALA A 57 -12.25 -6.94 -14.22
C ALA A 57 -12.17 -7.27 -15.72
N LYS A 58 -11.63 -6.33 -16.52
CA LYS A 58 -11.40 -6.53 -17.95
C LYS A 58 -10.34 -7.61 -18.21
N LEU A 59 -9.25 -7.62 -17.46
CA LEU A 59 -8.19 -8.63 -17.58
C LEU A 59 -8.73 -10.04 -17.32
N TYR A 60 -9.50 -10.23 -16.24
CA TYR A 60 -10.10 -11.54 -15.94
C TYR A 60 -11.12 -11.97 -17.01
N SER A 61 -11.92 -11.03 -17.51
CA SER A 61 -12.85 -11.29 -18.61
C SER A 61 -12.14 -11.70 -19.89
N GLN A 62 -10.98 -11.09 -20.20
CA GLN A 62 -10.16 -11.47 -21.35
C GLN A 62 -9.52 -12.85 -21.18
N ASN A 63 -9.30 -13.29 -19.94
CA ASN A 63 -8.74 -14.59 -19.60
C ASN A 63 -9.82 -15.69 -19.43
N GLY A 64 -11.07 -15.42 -19.83
CA GLY A 64 -12.15 -16.41 -19.86
C GLY A 64 -13.03 -16.47 -18.61
N VAL A 65 -12.82 -15.59 -17.62
CA VAL A 65 -13.68 -15.48 -16.44
C VAL A 65 -14.84 -14.52 -16.75
N HIS A 66 -16.01 -15.06 -17.04
CA HIS A 66 -17.17 -14.27 -17.44
C HIS A 66 -18.27 -14.18 -16.39
N ASP A 67 -18.23 -15.04 -15.37
CA ASP A 67 -19.20 -14.97 -14.27
C ASP A 67 -19.01 -13.68 -13.46
N PRO A 68 -20.01 -12.79 -13.38
CA PRO A 68 -19.85 -11.48 -12.74
C PRO A 68 -19.50 -11.54 -11.25
N GLU A 69 -19.98 -12.56 -10.53
CA GLU A 69 -19.67 -12.72 -9.11
C GLU A 69 -18.23 -13.14 -8.92
N THR A 70 -17.77 -14.11 -9.71
CA THR A 70 -16.38 -14.56 -9.75
C THR A 70 -15.43 -13.41 -10.07
N VAL A 71 -15.74 -12.60 -11.09
CA VAL A 71 -14.93 -11.42 -11.44
C VAL A 71 -14.84 -10.45 -10.27
N ARG A 72 -15.97 -10.13 -9.61
CA ARG A 72 -15.97 -9.22 -8.44
C ARG A 72 -15.11 -9.76 -7.31
N THR A 73 -15.24 -11.05 -6.98
CA THR A 73 -14.43 -11.69 -5.93
C THR A 73 -12.95 -11.68 -6.28
N MET A 74 -12.58 -11.98 -7.53
CA MET A 74 -11.18 -11.94 -7.95
C MET A 74 -10.59 -10.53 -7.91
N VAL A 75 -11.37 -9.51 -8.32
CA VAL A 75 -10.96 -8.11 -8.22
C VAL A 75 -10.76 -7.70 -6.76
N ALA A 76 -11.72 -8.00 -5.88
CA ALA A 76 -11.64 -7.67 -4.45
C ALA A 76 -10.46 -8.39 -3.75
N ALA A 77 -10.10 -9.58 -4.22
CA ALA A 77 -8.93 -10.29 -3.73
C ALA A 77 -7.61 -9.62 -4.12
N ASN A 78 -7.55 -8.84 -5.20
CA ASN A 78 -6.29 -8.27 -5.73
C ASN A 78 -6.16 -6.76 -5.56
N VAL A 79 -7.28 -6.04 -5.48
CA VAL A 79 -7.36 -4.59 -5.40
C VAL A 79 -8.11 -4.19 -4.13
N PRO A 80 -7.51 -3.40 -3.22
CA PRO A 80 -8.18 -2.91 -2.03
C PRO A 80 -9.48 -2.14 -2.34
N ASP A 81 -10.41 -2.12 -1.39
CA ASP A 81 -11.66 -1.37 -1.53
C ASP A 81 -11.54 0.10 -1.14
N ASP A 82 -10.62 0.41 -0.23
CA ASP A 82 -10.36 1.75 0.28
C ASP A 82 -9.12 2.39 -0.36
N PRO A 83 -9.02 3.74 -0.35
CA PRO A 83 -7.82 4.44 -0.79
C PRO A 83 -6.55 4.01 -0.05
N TYR A 84 -5.45 3.95 -0.77
CA TYR A 84 -4.16 3.53 -0.22
C TYR A 84 -2.99 4.22 -0.92
N TRP A 85 -1.83 4.20 -0.27
CA TRP A 85 -0.55 4.59 -0.85
C TRP A 85 0.21 3.36 -1.32
N LEU A 86 0.63 3.36 -2.58
CA LEU A 86 1.57 2.36 -3.12
C LEU A 86 2.99 2.90 -2.97
N VAL A 87 3.74 2.33 -2.03
CA VAL A 87 5.13 2.68 -1.75
C VAL A 87 6.06 1.73 -2.48
N SER A 88 7.06 2.29 -3.17
CA SER A 88 8.10 1.56 -3.86
C SER A 88 9.44 1.77 -3.17
N LEU A 89 10.13 0.67 -2.87
CA LEU A 89 11.48 0.64 -2.35
C LEU A 89 12.38 -0.03 -3.38
N LYS A 90 13.27 0.75 -3.99
CA LYS A 90 14.20 0.27 -5.01
C LYS A 90 15.61 0.21 -4.43
N SER A 91 16.08 -1.01 -4.19
CA SER A 91 17.44 -1.27 -3.70
C SER A 91 18.39 -1.44 -4.88
N GLY A 92 19.50 -0.70 -4.89
CA GLY A 92 20.60 -0.91 -5.84
C GLY A 92 21.33 0.37 -6.23
N ASP A 93 22.65 0.34 -6.04
CA ASP A 93 23.61 1.21 -6.70
C ASP A 93 24.59 0.32 -7.48
N GLY A 94 24.57 0.40 -8.81
CA GLY A 94 25.52 -0.28 -9.70
C GLY A 94 25.38 -1.81 -9.90
N ALA A 95 25.44 -2.24 -11.16
CA ALA A 95 25.76 -3.58 -11.66
C ALA A 95 24.78 -4.77 -11.45
N ASN A 96 23.94 -4.82 -10.42
CA ASN A 96 22.96 -5.91 -10.23
C ASN A 96 21.52 -5.44 -10.39
N ALA A 97 20.66 -6.31 -10.94
CA ALA A 97 19.25 -6.00 -11.24
C ALA A 97 18.55 -5.41 -10.01
N ALA A 98 18.15 -4.15 -10.11
CA ALA A 98 17.54 -3.43 -8.99
C ALA A 98 16.24 -4.12 -8.56
N VAL A 99 16.22 -4.66 -7.34
CA VAL A 99 15.01 -5.26 -6.76
C VAL A 99 14.11 -4.12 -6.31
N THR A 100 12.90 -4.07 -6.89
CA THR A 100 11.86 -3.13 -6.48
C THR A 100 10.83 -3.89 -5.66
N ARG A 101 10.67 -3.49 -4.40
CA ARG A 101 9.62 -3.99 -3.52
C ARG A 101 8.48 -2.97 -3.50
N LEU A 102 7.25 -3.45 -3.59
CA LEU A 102 6.05 -2.64 -3.53
C LEU A 102 5.30 -2.97 -2.24
N HIS A 103 4.81 -1.95 -1.56
CA HIS A 103 4.07 -2.08 -0.32
C HIS A 103 2.84 -1.17 -0.37
N ARG A 104 1.72 -1.65 0.15
CA ARG A 104 0.47 -0.89 0.23
C ARG A 104 0.29 -0.38 1.65
N VAL A 105 -0.03 0.90 1.82
CA VAL A 105 -0.34 1.53 3.11
C VAL A 105 -1.75 2.09 3.04
N ASP A 106 -2.61 1.68 3.98
CA ASP A 106 -3.96 2.23 4.11
C ASP A 106 -3.90 3.74 4.42
N ASP A 107 -4.60 4.54 3.63
CA ASP A 107 -4.57 6.00 3.74
C ASP A 107 -5.25 6.52 5.03
N ARG A 108 -6.21 5.76 5.56
CA ARG A 108 -7.06 6.15 6.69
C ARG A 108 -6.42 5.74 8.02
N THR A 109 -5.75 4.60 8.04
CA THR A 109 -5.17 4.02 9.27
C THR A 109 -3.65 4.15 9.34
N GLY A 110 -2.97 4.36 8.20
CA GLY A 110 -1.51 4.33 8.13
C GLY A 110 -0.92 2.95 8.38
N THR A 111 -1.67 1.87 8.16
CA THR A 111 -1.19 0.49 8.37
C THR A 111 -0.83 -0.20 7.06
N ILE A 112 0.10 -1.15 7.10
CA ILE A 112 0.45 -1.98 5.93
C ILE A 112 -0.74 -2.88 5.56
N ILE A 113 -1.14 -2.81 4.29
CA ILE A 113 -2.10 -3.75 3.70
C ILE A 113 -1.27 -4.94 3.18
N PRO A 114 -1.54 -6.17 3.65
CA PRO A 114 -0.80 -7.34 3.20
C PRO A 114 -1.02 -7.55 1.69
N ASP A 115 0.01 -8.08 1.03
CA ASP A 115 -0.14 -8.52 -0.35
C ASP A 115 -1.18 -9.65 -0.44
N PRO A 116 -1.94 -9.69 -1.54
CA PRO A 116 -2.88 -10.78 -1.76
C PRO A 116 -2.14 -12.12 -1.87
N ALA A 117 -2.74 -13.17 -1.30
CA ALA A 117 -2.18 -14.52 -1.21
C ALA A 117 -2.22 -15.29 -2.53
#